data_AF-A0A1B9F568-F1
#
_entry.id   AF-A0A1B9F568-F1
#
_cell.length_a   1.000
_cell.length_b   1.000
_cell.length_c   1.000
_cell.angle_alpha   90.00
_cell.angle_beta   90.00
_cell.angle_gamma   90.00
#
_symmetry.space_group_name_H-M   'P 1'
#
loop_
_entity.id
_entity.type
_entity.pdbx_description
1 polymer ?
#
loop_
_entity_poly.entity_id
_entity_poly.type
_entity_poly.pdbx_seq_one_letter_code
_entity_poly.pdbx_strand_id
1 'polypeptide(L)'
;MKGDRCYTDKCAFERRGYAPGQHGKARLKQSDYGIRLREKQRVRRIYGVQEGQFARYFNMADRQKGVTGTNLLVLLERRLDNVVYRMGFAESRNQARQLVKHGHFLVNGKKVDIPSFLVKVGDEIAVKEKSKDILPIKQSIETIARRGVPDWLEVDADALRGKVKAMPERHHITMPIQEQLIVEFYSK
;
A
#
# COMPACT_ATOMS: atom_id res chain seq x y z
N MET A 1 4.45 2.61 -6.74
CA MET A 1 5.45 3.69 -6.80
C MET A 1 6.83 3.07 -6.94
N LYS A 2 7.75 3.72 -7.66
CA LYS A 2 9.05 3.15 -8.07
C LYS A 2 10.17 3.44 -7.04
N GLY A 3 9.87 3.24 -5.75
CA GLY A 3 10.81 3.51 -4.65
C GLY A 3 11.37 4.94 -4.70
N ASP A 4 12.66 5.07 -4.41
CA ASP A 4 13.37 6.35 -4.29
C ASP A 4 13.41 7.19 -5.56
N ARG A 5 13.37 6.56 -6.74
CA ARG A 5 13.37 7.29 -8.01
C ARG A 5 12.19 8.26 -8.12
N CYS A 6 11.08 8.01 -7.43
CA CYS A 6 9.93 8.91 -7.44
C CYS A 6 10.18 10.26 -6.76
N TYR A 7 11.21 10.38 -5.92
CA TYR A 7 11.58 11.62 -5.22
C TYR A 7 12.74 12.36 -5.88
N THR A 8 13.16 11.93 -7.07
CA THR A 8 14.26 12.53 -7.82
C THR A 8 13.76 13.15 -9.11
N ASP A 9 14.51 14.10 -9.67
CA ASP A 9 14.27 14.73 -11.00
C ASP A 9 14.20 13.75 -12.18
N LYS A 10 14.54 12.47 -11.93
CA LYS A 10 14.40 11.36 -12.87
C LYS A 10 13.01 10.73 -12.83
N CYS A 11 12.09 11.30 -12.03
CA CYS A 11 10.71 10.89 -11.97
C CYS A 11 10.03 11.18 -13.31
N ALA A 12 9.35 10.17 -13.85
CA ALA A 12 8.65 10.32 -15.13
C ALA A 12 7.53 11.37 -15.05
N PHE A 13 6.99 11.63 -13.86
CA PHE A 13 5.92 12.60 -13.65
C PHE A 13 6.40 14.03 -13.85
N GLU A 14 7.59 14.38 -13.35
CA GLU A 14 8.19 15.71 -13.55
C GLU A 14 8.64 15.91 -14.99
N ARG A 15 9.23 14.87 -15.61
CA ARG A 15 9.69 14.95 -17.00
C ARG A 15 8.54 14.93 -18.02
N ARG A 16 7.48 14.16 -17.74
CA ARG A 16 6.34 13.91 -18.64
C ARG A 16 5.07 13.67 -17.83
N GLY A 17 4.45 14.76 -17.35
CA GLY A 17 3.22 14.72 -16.54
C GLY A 17 1.93 14.38 -17.30
N TYR A 18 2.00 14.07 -18.60
CA TYR A 18 0.86 13.73 -19.45
C TYR A 18 0.71 12.20 -19.63
N ALA A 19 -0.43 11.77 -20.18
CA ALA A 19 -0.72 10.34 -20.33
C ALA A 19 0.26 9.66 -21.32
N PRO A 20 0.54 8.35 -21.19
CA PRO A 20 1.36 7.64 -22.17
C PRO A 20 0.65 7.49 -23.53
N GLY A 21 1.42 7.29 -24.60
CA GLY A 21 0.92 7.07 -25.97
C GLY A 21 1.01 8.30 -26.88
N GLN A 22 0.80 8.09 -28.18
CA GLN A 22 0.91 9.14 -29.22
C GLN A 22 -0.02 10.33 -28.95
N HIS A 23 -1.24 10.06 -28.48
CA HIS A 23 -2.24 11.08 -28.17
C HIS A 23 -2.22 11.56 -26.71
N GLY A 24 -1.17 11.26 -25.95
CA GLY A 24 -1.12 11.53 -24.52
C GLY A 24 -1.22 13.01 -24.10
N LYS A 25 -0.91 13.92 -25.02
CA LYS A 25 -1.02 15.39 -24.83
C LYS A 25 -2.42 15.93 -25.13
N ALA A 26 -3.28 15.17 -25.80
CA ALA A 26 -4.62 15.62 -26.14
C ALA A 26 -5.47 15.71 -24.86
N ARG A 27 -6.15 16.85 -24.68
CA ARG A 27 -7.11 17.02 -23.59
C ARG A 27 -8.47 16.49 -24.04
N LEU A 28 -8.88 15.36 -23.49
CA LEU A 28 -10.20 14.78 -23.70
C LEU A 28 -11.07 15.07 -22.47
N LYS A 29 -12.31 15.52 -22.69
CA LYS A 29 -13.30 15.64 -21.61
C LYS A 29 -13.59 14.25 -21.06
N GLN A 30 -13.43 14.06 -19.75
CA GLN A 30 -13.76 12.78 -19.12
C GLN A 30 -15.26 12.70 -18.88
N SER A 31 -15.86 11.53 -19.14
CA SER A 31 -17.21 11.22 -18.71
C SER A 31 -17.24 10.92 -17.21
N ASP A 32 -18.42 10.98 -16.59
CA ASP A 32 -18.59 10.67 -15.16
C ASP A 32 -18.15 9.24 -14.83
N TYR A 33 -18.47 8.28 -15.72
CA TYR A 33 -17.94 6.91 -15.63
C TYR A 33 -16.42 6.88 -15.70
N GLY A 34 -15.82 7.67 -16.60
CA GLY A 34 -14.38 7.80 -16.73
C GLY A 34 -13.72 8.30 -15.44
N ILE A 35 -14.29 9.31 -14.80
CA ILE A 35 -13.78 9.88 -13.54
C ILE A 35 -13.78 8.81 -12.43
N ARG A 36 -14.92 8.14 -12.22
CA ARG A 36 -15.05 7.05 -11.23
C ARG A 36 -14.10 5.89 -11.50
N LEU A 37 -14.04 5.44 -12.75
CA LEU A 37 -13.12 4.38 -13.18
C LEU A 37 -11.67 4.77 -12.89
N ARG A 38 -11.26 6.01 -13.17
CA ARG A 38 -9.89 6.48 -12.96
C ARG A 38 -9.51 6.48 -11.49
N GLU A 39 -10.43 6.88 -10.61
CA GLU A 39 -10.17 6.90 -9.17
C GLU A 39 -10.03 5.48 -8.60
N LYS A 40 -10.91 4.56 -8.98
CA LYS A 40 -10.77 3.13 -8.66
C LYS A 40 -9.42 2.58 -9.16
N GLN A 41 -9.08 2.84 -10.42
CA GLN A 41 -7.84 2.36 -11.03
C GLN A 41 -6.60 2.97 -10.35
N ARG A 42 -6.68 4.22 -9.89
CA ARG A 42 -5.62 4.88 -9.12
C ARG A 42 -5.36 4.12 -7.83
N VAL A 43 -6.39 3.89 -7.00
CA VAL A 43 -6.23 3.15 -5.73
C VAL A 43 -5.73 1.73 -5.96
N ARG A 44 -6.34 1.01 -6.92
CA ARG A 44 -5.91 -0.36 -7.28
C ARG A 44 -4.42 -0.43 -7.62
N ARG A 45 -3.90 0.53 -8.40
CA ARG A 45 -2.48 0.59 -8.79
C ARG A 45 -1.57 1.05 -7.67
N ILE A 46 -2.04 1.92 -6.77
CA ILE A 46 -1.28 2.35 -5.59
C ILE A 46 -0.94 1.14 -4.71
N TYR A 47 -1.96 0.33 -4.37
CA TYR A 47 -1.79 -0.86 -3.55
C TYR A 47 -1.32 -2.09 -4.35
N GLY A 48 -1.31 -2.00 -5.68
CA GLY A 48 -0.81 -3.05 -6.57
C GLY A 48 -1.63 -4.34 -6.48
N VAL A 49 -2.95 -4.24 -6.32
CA VAL A 49 -3.85 -5.39 -6.21
C VAL A 49 -4.55 -5.68 -7.54
N GLN A 50 -4.89 -6.95 -7.77
CA GLN A 50 -5.66 -7.35 -8.95
C GLN A 50 -7.11 -6.87 -8.84
N GLU A 51 -7.80 -6.71 -9.97
CA GLU A 51 -9.19 -6.22 -9.99
C GLU A 51 -10.14 -7.14 -9.22
N GLY A 52 -10.06 -8.46 -9.44
CA GLY A 52 -10.90 -9.41 -8.69
C GLY A 52 -10.64 -9.39 -7.19
N GLN A 53 -9.38 -9.18 -6.77
CA GLN A 53 -9.05 -9.03 -5.35
C GLN A 53 -9.55 -7.69 -4.78
N PHE A 54 -9.48 -6.61 -5.55
CA PHE A 54 -10.00 -5.30 -5.16
C PHE A 54 -11.53 -5.34 -4.99
N ALA A 55 -12.24 -5.94 -5.93
CA ALA A 55 -13.69 -6.14 -5.85
C ALA A 55 -14.08 -6.97 -4.61
N ARG A 56 -13.30 -8.01 -4.27
CA ARG A 56 -13.52 -8.76 -3.02
C ARG A 56 -13.35 -7.89 -1.78
N TYR A 57 -12.35 -7.01 -1.74
CA TYR A 57 -12.18 -6.07 -0.62
C TYR A 57 -13.30 -5.05 -0.54
N PHE A 58 -13.81 -4.58 -1.68
CA PHE A 58 -14.98 -3.72 -1.72
C PHE A 58 -16.20 -4.43 -1.12
N ASN A 59 -16.51 -5.65 -1.56
CA ASN A 59 -17.62 -6.42 -1.00
C ASN A 59 -17.45 -6.73 0.49
N MET A 60 -16.21 -6.92 0.96
CA MET A 60 -15.92 -7.07 2.38
C MET A 60 -16.14 -5.78 3.16
N ALA A 61 -15.76 -4.62 2.58
CA ALA A 61 -15.94 -3.31 3.18
C ALA A 61 -17.42 -2.91 3.25
N ASP A 62 -18.20 -3.26 2.23
CA ASP A 62 -19.63 -2.97 2.13
C ASP A 62 -20.46 -3.74 3.16
N ARG A 63 -20.03 -4.96 3.49
CA ARG A 63 -20.63 -5.77 4.56
C ARG A 63 -20.26 -5.32 5.97
N GLN A 64 -19.23 -4.47 6.11
CA GLN A 64 -18.81 -3.95 7.42
C GLN A 64 -19.65 -2.75 7.80
N LYS A 65 -19.93 -2.61 9.10
CA LYS A 65 -20.60 -1.41 9.61
C LYS A 65 -19.72 -0.17 9.40
N GLY A 66 -20.34 0.98 9.17
CA GLY A 66 -19.66 2.26 8.97
C GLY A 66 -19.58 2.67 7.50
N VAL A 67 -18.63 3.54 7.19
CA VAL A 67 -18.48 4.13 5.84
C VAL A 67 -17.68 3.18 4.94
N THR A 68 -18.34 2.63 3.91
CA THR A 68 -17.75 1.65 2.97
C THR A 68 -16.42 2.11 2.37
N GLY A 69 -16.34 3.38 1.97
CA GLY A 69 -15.12 3.97 1.39
C GLY A 69 -13.93 3.93 2.36
N THR A 70 -14.15 4.31 3.62
CA THR A 70 -13.13 4.25 4.67
C THR A 70 -12.75 2.80 4.99
N ASN A 71 -13.74 1.91 5.13
CA ASN A 71 -13.51 0.49 5.40
C ASN A 71 -12.66 -0.18 4.31
N LEU A 72 -12.89 0.15 3.04
CA LEU A 72 -12.09 -0.33 1.91
C LEU A 72 -10.63 0.08 2.06
N LEU A 73 -10.37 1.35 2.37
CA LEU A 73 -9.01 1.86 2.55
C LEU A 73 -8.31 1.20 3.75
N VAL A 74 -9.03 1.02 4.86
CA VAL A 74 -8.52 0.29 6.05
C VAL A 74 -8.14 -1.14 5.69
N LEU A 75 -8.98 -1.86 4.93
CA LEU A 75 -8.68 -3.23 4.49
C LEU A 75 -7.44 -3.29 3.58
N LEU A 76 -7.28 -2.32 2.68
CA LEU A 76 -6.11 -2.24 1.81
C LEU A 76 -4.84 -1.91 2.59
N GLU A 77 -4.94 -1.05 3.60
CA GLU A 77 -3.81 -0.63 4.41
C GLU A 77 -3.30 -1.77 5.32
N ARG A 78 -4.20 -2.64 5.79
CA ARG A 78 -3.93 -3.79 6.67
C ARG A 78 -3.29 -5.00 6.00
N ARG A 79 -3.09 -4.98 4.68
CA ARG A 79 -2.43 -6.09 4.01
C ARG A 79 -0.96 -6.17 4.43
N LEU A 80 -0.45 -7.39 4.64
CA LEU A 80 0.93 -7.61 5.09
C LEU A 80 1.97 -6.96 4.17
N ASP A 81 1.78 -7.05 2.86
CA ASP A 81 2.68 -6.39 1.89
C ASP A 81 2.70 -4.85 2.05
N ASN A 82 1.55 -4.25 2.32
CA ASN A 82 1.46 -2.83 2.57
C ASN A 82 2.00 -2.44 3.95
N VAL A 83 1.75 -3.24 4.99
CA VAL A 83 2.26 -3.00 6.33
C VAL A 83 3.79 -3.06 6.35
N VAL A 84 4.40 -4.07 5.72
CA VAL A 84 5.85 -4.18 5.55
C VAL A 84 6.44 -2.95 4.87
N TYR A 85 5.74 -2.42 3.85
CA TYR A 85 6.13 -1.19 3.18
C TYR A 85 5.98 0.07 4.06
N ARG A 86 4.95 0.13 4.92
CA ARG A 86 4.74 1.24 5.86
C ARG A 86 5.69 1.22 7.05
N MET A 87 6.07 0.02 7.50
CA MET A 87 7.17 -0.18 8.44
C MET A 87 8.53 0.11 7.80
N GLY A 88 8.58 0.15 6.47
CA GLY A 88 9.74 0.48 5.64
C GLY A 88 10.85 -0.56 5.64
N PHE A 89 10.51 -1.82 5.86
CA PHE A 89 11.40 -2.94 5.52
C PHE A 89 11.53 -3.16 4.00
N ALA A 90 10.88 -2.32 3.20
CA ALA A 90 10.95 -2.29 1.75
C ALA A 90 10.75 -0.85 1.21
N GLU A 91 11.52 -0.45 0.21
CA GLU A 91 11.42 0.86 -0.47
C GLU A 91 10.14 0.99 -1.32
N SER A 92 9.59 -0.11 -1.81
CA SER A 92 8.39 -0.12 -2.65
C SER A 92 7.41 -1.23 -2.28
N ARG A 93 6.11 -1.02 -2.54
CA ARG A 93 5.07 -2.03 -2.33
C ARG A 93 5.29 -3.31 -3.14
N ASN A 94 5.92 -3.20 -4.32
CA ASN A 94 6.23 -4.37 -5.15
C ASN A 94 7.36 -5.20 -4.53
N GLN A 95 8.40 -4.53 -4.05
CA GLN A 95 9.50 -5.16 -3.31
C GLN A 95 8.99 -5.79 -2.01
N ALA A 96 8.14 -5.09 -1.25
CA ALA A 96 7.51 -5.63 -0.05
C ALA A 96 6.75 -6.93 -0.34
N ARG A 97 5.93 -6.94 -1.40
CA ARG A 97 5.21 -8.15 -1.86
C ARG A 97 6.17 -9.30 -2.20
N GLN A 98 7.28 -9.02 -2.88
CA GLN A 98 8.29 -10.03 -3.20
C GLN A 98 8.95 -10.59 -1.93
N LEU A 99 9.34 -9.71 -1.00
CA LEU A 99 9.98 -10.11 0.24
C LEU A 99 9.05 -10.95 1.13
N VAL A 100 7.76 -10.60 1.18
CA VAL A 100 6.73 -11.41 1.83
C VAL A 100 6.62 -12.76 1.13
N LYS A 101 6.46 -12.82 -0.20
CA LYS A 101 6.32 -14.09 -0.93
C LYS A 101 7.53 -15.02 -0.75
N HIS A 102 8.73 -14.47 -0.59
CA HIS A 102 9.94 -15.25 -0.32
C HIS A 102 10.02 -15.71 1.15
N GLY A 103 9.14 -15.22 2.01
CA GLY A 103 9.02 -15.65 3.40
C GLY A 103 10.10 -15.08 4.32
N HIS A 104 10.48 -13.83 4.08
CA HIS A 104 11.44 -13.09 4.92
C HIS A 104 10.83 -12.53 6.21
N PHE A 105 9.50 -12.61 6.37
CA PHE A 105 8.78 -12.08 7.52
C PHE A 105 8.15 -13.17 8.38
N LEU A 106 8.10 -12.90 9.67
CA LEU A 106 7.41 -13.67 10.69
C LEU A 106 6.28 -12.79 11.25
N VAL A 107 5.08 -13.33 11.37
CA VAL A 107 3.97 -12.71 12.10
C VAL A 107 3.74 -13.52 13.37
N ASN A 108 3.90 -12.89 14.54
CA ASN A 108 3.82 -13.54 15.86
C ASN A 108 4.70 -14.80 15.92
N GLY A 109 5.94 -14.71 15.41
CA GLY A 109 6.92 -15.81 15.36
C GLY A 109 6.71 -16.86 14.26
N LYS A 110 5.58 -16.84 13.53
CA LYS A 110 5.30 -17.80 12.45
C LYS A 110 5.62 -17.22 11.09
N LYS A 111 6.23 -18.01 10.21
CA LYS A 111 6.49 -17.60 8.82
C LYS A 111 5.18 -17.37 8.08
N VAL A 112 5.02 -16.18 7.49
CA VAL A 112 3.88 -15.85 6.63
C VAL A 112 4.41 -15.34 5.30
N ASP A 113 4.06 -16.05 4.23
CA ASP A 113 4.47 -15.74 2.86
C ASP A 113 3.31 -15.26 1.97
N ILE A 114 2.17 -14.94 2.57
CA ILE A 114 0.96 -14.51 1.89
C ILE A 114 0.84 -12.98 1.94
N PRO A 115 1.04 -12.26 0.82
CA PRO A 115 0.96 -10.79 0.79
C PRO A 115 -0.41 -10.22 1.19
N SER A 116 -1.48 -10.99 0.93
CA SER A 116 -2.86 -10.62 1.23
C SER A 116 -3.29 -10.95 2.66
N PHE A 117 -2.37 -11.42 3.51
CA PHE A 117 -2.65 -11.62 4.93
C PHE A 117 -3.08 -10.29 5.55
N LEU A 118 -4.21 -10.29 6.27
CA LEU A 118 -4.75 -9.10 6.92
C LEU A 118 -4.27 -9.06 8.36
N VAL A 119 -3.41 -8.09 8.67
CA VAL A 119 -2.89 -7.91 10.02
C VAL A 119 -4.00 -7.42 10.96
N LYS A 120 -3.88 -7.81 12.22
CA LYS A 120 -4.77 -7.39 13.31
C LYS A 120 -4.01 -6.48 14.26
N VAL A 121 -4.76 -5.75 15.07
CA VAL A 121 -4.19 -4.99 16.18
C VAL A 121 -3.51 -5.96 17.14
N GLY A 122 -2.30 -5.61 17.56
CA GLY A 122 -1.46 -6.44 18.44
C GLY A 122 -0.53 -7.39 17.70
N ASP A 123 -0.68 -7.61 16.39
CA ASP A 123 0.23 -8.46 15.63
C ASP A 123 1.64 -7.85 15.60
N GLU A 124 2.64 -8.69 15.87
CA GLU A 124 4.06 -8.38 15.76
C GLU A 124 4.61 -8.96 14.45
N ILE A 125 5.27 -8.12 13.67
CA ILE A 125 5.88 -8.44 12.38
C ILE A 125 7.38 -8.26 12.52
N ALA A 126 8.14 -9.34 12.33
CA ALA A 126 9.59 -9.33 12.46
C ALA A 126 10.26 -9.88 11.19
N VAL A 127 11.46 -9.38 10.89
CA VAL A 127 12.31 -9.97 9.85
C VAL A 127 12.94 -11.24 10.39
N LYS A 128 12.84 -12.33 9.62
CA LYS A 128 13.48 -13.61 9.95
C LYS A 128 15.00 -13.42 10.09
N GLU A 129 15.62 -14.04 11.09
CA GLU A 129 17.05 -13.87 11.39
C GLU A 129 17.96 -14.04 10.17
N LYS A 130 17.79 -15.13 9.41
CA LYS A 130 18.55 -15.40 8.17
C LYS A 130 18.37 -14.34 7.08
N SER A 131 17.37 -13.48 7.20
CA SER A 131 17.00 -12.46 6.24
C SER A 131 17.40 -11.05 6.68
N LYS A 132 17.87 -10.87 7.93
CA LYS A 132 18.33 -9.57 8.43
C LYS A 132 19.54 -9.04 7.65
N ASP A 133 20.38 -9.93 7.12
CA ASP A 133 21.57 -9.56 6.35
C ASP A 133 21.31 -9.25 4.87
N ILE A 134 20.07 -9.37 4.41
CA ILE A 134 19.72 -9.11 3.01
C ILE A 134 19.84 -7.61 2.72
N LEU A 135 20.70 -7.28 1.76
CA LEU A 135 21.03 -5.91 1.35
C LEU A 135 19.78 -5.03 1.08
N PRO A 136 18.77 -5.48 0.31
CA PRO A 136 17.51 -4.76 0.14
C PRO A 136 16.82 -4.31 1.42
N ILE A 137 16.86 -5.11 2.48
CA ILE A 137 16.20 -4.78 3.75
C ILE A 137 17.01 -3.69 4.47
N LYS A 138 18.34 -3.84 4.52
CA LYS A 138 19.25 -2.85 5.12
C LYS A 138 19.10 -1.47 4.47
N GLN A 139 19.09 -1.41 3.14
CA GLN A 139 18.90 -0.17 2.38
C GLN A 139 17.54 0.49 2.63
N SER A 140 16.50 -0.32 2.83
CA SER A 140 15.15 0.19 3.07
C SER A 140 15.03 0.91 4.43
N ILE A 141 15.81 0.51 5.44
CA ILE A 141 15.81 1.13 6.77
C ILE A 141 16.24 2.60 6.69
N GLU A 142 17.29 2.89 5.93
CA GLU A 142 17.77 4.27 5.72
C GLU A 142 16.69 5.16 5.07
N THR A 143 15.82 4.55 4.27
CA THR A 143 14.72 5.24 3.58
C THR A 143 13.58 5.61 4.54
N ILE A 144 13.36 4.85 5.62
CA ILE A 144 12.34 5.13 6.64
C ILE A 144 12.55 6.50 7.28
N ALA A 145 13.80 6.82 7.63
CA ALA A 145 14.15 8.06 8.33
C ALA A 145 13.65 9.31 7.58
N ARG A 146 13.51 9.22 6.25
CA ARG A 146 13.00 10.32 5.41
C ARG A 146 11.47 10.39 5.33
N ARG A 147 10.78 9.26 5.55
CA ARG A 147 9.34 9.15 5.26
C ARG A 147 8.45 9.17 6.50
N GLY A 148 9.01 8.78 7.64
CA GLY A 148 8.25 8.59 8.87
C GLY A 148 7.37 7.33 8.84
N VAL A 149 7.13 6.80 10.03
CA VAL A 149 6.24 5.66 10.26
C VAL A 149 4.88 6.22 10.70
N PRO A 150 3.74 5.73 10.17
CA PRO A 150 2.42 6.15 10.64
C PRO A 150 2.16 5.81 12.10
N ASP A 151 1.37 6.63 12.81
CA ASP A 151 1.15 6.52 14.27
C ASP A 151 0.54 5.19 14.72
N TRP A 152 -0.22 4.51 13.84
CA TRP A 152 -0.82 3.22 14.13
C TRP A 152 0.18 2.05 14.12
N LEU A 153 1.44 2.30 13.75
CA LEU A 153 2.54 1.32 13.72
C LEU A 153 3.65 1.69 14.70
N GLU A 154 4.15 0.70 15.42
CA GLU A 154 5.41 0.75 16.13
C GLU A 154 6.49 0.08 15.29
N VAL A 155 7.66 0.69 15.14
CA VAL A 155 8.79 0.07 14.45
C VAL A 155 10.04 0.28 15.30
N ASP A 156 10.72 -0.83 15.57
CA ASP A 156 12.04 -0.89 16.15
C ASP A 156 13.00 -1.26 15.02
N ALA A 157 13.72 -0.25 14.53
CA ALA A 157 14.60 -0.35 13.37
C ALA A 157 15.83 -1.23 13.66
N ASP A 158 16.34 -1.21 14.89
CA ASP A 158 17.52 -1.95 15.30
C ASP A 158 17.22 -3.46 15.38
N ALA A 159 16.08 -3.81 15.97
CA ALA A 159 15.67 -5.21 16.07
C ALA A 159 14.99 -5.75 14.81
N LEU A 160 14.66 -4.88 13.83
CA LEU A 160 13.91 -5.21 12.61
C LEU A 160 12.55 -5.85 12.92
N ARG A 161 11.83 -5.25 13.86
CA ARG A 161 10.50 -5.69 14.30
C ARG A 161 9.54 -4.50 14.34
N GLY A 162 8.26 -4.77 14.18
CA GLY A 162 7.23 -3.76 14.33
C GLY A 162 5.93 -4.35 14.82
N LYS A 163 5.12 -3.53 15.48
CA LYS A 163 3.84 -3.94 16.07
C LYS A 163 2.72 -3.04 15.56
N VAL A 164 1.56 -3.65 15.32
CA VAL A 164 0.34 -2.91 14.97
C VAL A 164 -0.32 -2.41 16.27
N LYS A 165 -0.24 -1.10 16.55
CA LYS A 165 -0.80 -0.49 17.77
C LYS A 165 -2.30 -0.32 17.70
N ALA A 166 -2.79 0.14 16.55
CA ALA A 166 -4.19 0.48 16.33
C ALA A 166 -4.62 0.12 14.90
N MET A 167 -5.93 0.17 14.65
CA MET A 167 -6.41 0.11 13.27
C MET A 167 -6.08 1.41 12.54
N PRO A 168 -5.70 1.36 11.26
CA PRO A 168 -5.51 2.57 10.49
C PRO A 168 -6.84 3.31 10.37
N GLU A 169 -6.74 4.64 10.32
CA GLU A 169 -7.88 5.53 10.14
C GLU A 169 -7.70 6.32 8.85
N ARG A 170 -8.76 7.01 8.41
CA ARG A 170 -8.74 7.78 7.17
C ARG A 170 -7.66 8.85 7.15
N HIS A 171 -7.41 9.52 8.28
CA HIS A 171 -6.46 10.61 8.39
C HIS A 171 -5.00 10.13 8.27
N HIS A 172 -4.71 8.88 8.66
CA HIS A 172 -3.39 8.26 8.48
C HIS A 172 -3.04 8.00 6.99
N ILE A 173 -4.03 8.03 6.11
CA ILE A 173 -3.85 7.82 4.67
C ILE A 173 -3.66 9.19 4.00
N THR A 174 -2.39 9.59 3.89
CA THR A 174 -1.96 10.89 3.32
C THR A 174 -2.20 11.04 1.81
N MET A 175 -2.72 10.01 1.14
CA MET A 175 -2.94 10.06 -0.30
C MET A 175 -4.26 10.77 -0.62
N PRO A 176 -4.29 11.69 -1.61
CA PRO A 176 -5.50 12.37 -2.03
C PRO A 176 -6.36 11.41 -2.85
N ILE A 177 -7.13 10.58 -2.15
CA ILE A 177 -8.05 9.61 -2.71
C ILE A 177 -9.47 10.12 -2.47
N GLN A 178 -10.32 10.04 -3.49
CA GLN A 178 -11.75 10.32 -3.38
C GLN A 178 -12.51 9.00 -3.27
N GLU A 179 -12.63 8.47 -2.05
CA GLU A 179 -13.26 7.17 -1.81
C GLU A 179 -14.72 7.08 -2.29
N GLN A 180 -15.47 8.19 -2.25
CA GLN A 180 -16.87 8.24 -2.69
C GLN A 180 -17.02 7.84 -4.17
N LEU A 181 -16.11 8.27 -5.04
CA LEU A 181 -16.15 7.92 -6.47
C LEU A 181 -15.98 6.42 -6.71
N ILE A 182 -15.27 5.73 -5.80
CA ILE A 182 -15.05 4.28 -5.89
C ILE A 182 -16.31 3.54 -5.46
N VAL A 183 -17.01 4.02 -4.42
CA VAL A 183 -18.30 3.48 -4.02
C VAL A 183 -19.32 3.65 -5.14
N GLU A 184 -19.44 4.86 -5.70
CA GLU A 184 -20.33 5.13 -6.85
C GLU A 184 -20.00 4.30 -8.10
N PHE A 185 -18.77 3.83 -8.25
CA PHE A 185 -18.39 2.94 -9.35
C PHE A 185 -18.99 1.55 -9.20
N TYR A 186 -19.02 1.00 -7.98
CA TYR A 186 -19.49 -0.35 -7.68
C TYR A 186 -20.98 -0.42 -7.33
N SER A 187 -21.62 0.71 -7.00
CA SER A 187 -23.07 0.81 -6.79
C SER A 187 -23.89 0.88 -8.09
N LYS A 188 -23.24 0.88 -9.25
CA LYS A 188 -23.86 0.79 -10.58
C LYS A 188 -23.81 -0.65 -11.09
#